data_AF-A0A1S8BL08-F1
#
_entry.id   AF-A0A1S8BL08-F1
#
_cell.length_a   1.000
_cell.length_b   1.000
_cell.length_c   1.000
_cell.angle_alpha   90.00
_cell.angle_beta   90.00
_cell.angle_gamma   90.00
#
_symmetry.space_group_name_H-M   'P 1'
#
loop_
_entity.id
_entity.type
_entity.pdbx_description
1 polymer ?
#
loop_
_entity_poly.entity_id
_entity_poly.type
_entity_poly.pdbx_seq_one_letter_code
_entity_poly.pdbx_strand_id
1 'polypeptide(L)'
;MFAGAAGALAAAGGAAYMKREQLSEGWQFVGSHLEFVGVLARQEDMKKRLASVLTLSETLGLGFADLYTQLGLAVQQQGSSATKWSSGVLGQERTFCIVPKTDIKKHFIPIVNDKATAETWAHTGMFDPKQHPNYYSMAETAVELVVNWTTSTSWYEEATGYDPPPRPEAADDESLTADEDLEMIEKPDVDQDDYEDLAESLMRRRP
;
A
#
# COMPACT_ATOMS: atom_id res chain seq x y z
N MET A 1 -0.23 -29.27 -66.82
CA MET A 1 -0.75 -28.20 -65.95
C MET A 1 -0.99 -28.72 -64.52
N PHE A 2 0.04 -29.13 -63.76
CA PHE A 2 -0.17 -29.65 -62.39
C PHE A 2 0.90 -29.26 -61.35
N ALA A 3 1.98 -28.60 -61.74
CA ALA A 3 3.01 -28.15 -60.79
C ALA A 3 2.60 -26.87 -60.00
N GLY A 4 1.77 -26.00 -60.59
CA GLY A 4 1.34 -24.75 -59.94
C GLY A 4 0.24 -24.91 -58.89
N ALA A 5 -0.66 -25.89 -59.05
CA ALA A 5 -1.77 -26.12 -58.12
C ALA A 5 -1.32 -26.80 -56.81
N ALA A 6 -0.32 -27.69 -56.87
CA ALA A 6 0.26 -28.31 -55.67
C ALA A 6 1.08 -27.32 -54.84
N GLY A 7 1.82 -26.41 -55.49
CA GLY A 7 2.58 -25.35 -54.80
C GLY A 7 1.70 -24.34 -54.06
N ALA A 8 0.53 -23.97 -54.63
CA ALA A 8 -0.41 -23.06 -54.00
C ALA A 8 -1.11 -23.68 -52.76
N LEU A 9 -1.46 -24.97 -52.80
CA LEU A 9 -2.03 -25.69 -51.65
C LEU A 9 -1.00 -25.91 -50.55
N ALA A 10 0.26 -26.22 -50.88
CA ALA A 10 1.34 -26.35 -49.91
C ALA A 10 1.69 -24.99 -49.26
N ALA A 11 1.71 -23.90 -50.02
CA ALA A 11 1.95 -22.55 -49.49
C ALA A 11 0.79 -22.05 -48.61
N ALA A 12 -0.47 -22.28 -49.01
CA ALA A 12 -1.63 -21.92 -48.20
C ALA A 12 -1.75 -22.77 -46.93
N GLY A 13 -1.48 -24.08 -47.03
CA GLY A 13 -1.44 -25.00 -45.89
C GLY A 13 -0.29 -24.72 -44.92
N GLY A 14 0.90 -24.38 -45.44
CA GLY A 14 2.06 -23.96 -44.64
C GLY A 14 1.82 -22.64 -43.90
N ALA A 15 1.24 -21.64 -44.57
CA ALA A 15 0.91 -20.35 -43.95
C ALA A 15 -0.22 -20.48 -42.90
N ALA A 16 -1.24 -21.32 -43.15
CA ALA A 16 -2.28 -21.62 -42.18
C ALA A 16 -1.74 -22.40 -40.96
N TYR A 17 -0.82 -23.35 -41.18
CA TYR A 17 -0.16 -24.09 -40.11
C TYR A 17 0.74 -23.18 -39.26
N MET A 18 1.51 -22.27 -39.87
CA MET A 18 2.31 -21.28 -39.14
C MET A 18 1.45 -20.30 -38.33
N LYS A 19 0.23 -19.97 -38.79
CA LYS A 19 -0.71 -19.11 -38.04
C LYS A 19 -1.48 -19.84 -36.95
N ARG A 20 -1.46 -21.19 -36.91
CA ARG A 20 -2.19 -21.97 -35.89
C ARG A 20 -1.61 -21.75 -34.49
N GLU A 21 -0.29 -21.60 -34.40
CA GLU A 21 0.41 -21.37 -33.12
C GLU A 21 0.06 -20.00 -32.58
N GLN A 22 0.07 -18.96 -33.42
CA GLN A 22 -0.38 -17.60 -33.04
C GLN A 22 -1.85 -17.55 -32.60
N LEU A 23 -2.73 -18.32 -33.25
CA LEU A 23 -4.15 -18.42 -32.85
C LEU A 23 -4.32 -19.18 -31.54
N SER A 24 -3.57 -20.26 -31.33
CA SER A 24 -3.59 -21.05 -30.10
C SER A 24 -3.01 -20.25 -28.92
N GLU A 25 -1.90 -19.55 -29.13
CA GLU A 25 -1.29 -18.64 -28.16
C GLU A 25 -2.22 -17.48 -27.81
N GLY A 26 -2.90 -16.88 -28.80
CA GLY A 26 -3.92 -15.85 -28.57
C GLY A 26 -5.11 -16.36 -27.76
N TRP A 27 -5.55 -17.60 -27.98
CA TRP A 27 -6.65 -18.21 -27.22
C TRP A 27 -6.24 -18.60 -25.80
N GLN A 28 -5.00 -19.10 -25.63
CA GLN A 28 -4.39 -19.35 -24.32
C GLN A 28 -4.23 -18.04 -23.54
N PHE A 29 -3.83 -16.95 -24.19
CA PHE A 29 -3.75 -15.61 -23.59
C PHE A 29 -5.14 -15.13 -23.12
N VAL A 30 -6.17 -15.21 -23.96
CA VAL A 30 -7.54 -14.80 -23.55
C VAL A 30 -8.08 -15.70 -22.43
N GLY A 31 -7.85 -17.01 -22.50
CA GLY A 31 -8.26 -17.97 -21.47
C GLY A 31 -7.60 -17.71 -20.12
N SER A 32 -6.26 -17.59 -20.10
CA SER A 32 -5.50 -17.27 -18.89
C SER A 32 -5.82 -15.89 -18.32
N HIS A 33 -6.06 -14.90 -19.19
CA HIS A 33 -6.49 -13.57 -18.76
C HIS A 33 -7.89 -13.59 -18.13
N LEU A 34 -8.84 -14.32 -18.72
CA LEU A 34 -10.19 -14.50 -18.16
C LEU A 34 -10.19 -15.35 -16.90
N GLU A 35 -9.31 -16.33 -16.77
CA GLU A 35 -9.14 -17.10 -15.54
C GLU A 35 -8.57 -16.21 -14.41
N PHE A 36 -7.56 -15.40 -14.73
CA PHE A 36 -6.97 -14.43 -13.81
C PHE A 36 -7.98 -13.37 -13.34
N VAL A 37 -8.71 -12.74 -14.27
CA VAL A 37 -9.76 -11.76 -13.93
C VAL A 37 -10.99 -12.45 -13.32
N GLY A 38 -11.24 -13.71 -13.67
CA GLY A 38 -12.35 -14.52 -13.17
C GLY A 38 -12.27 -14.78 -11.67
N VAL A 39 -11.08 -14.75 -11.07
CA VAL A 39 -10.90 -14.80 -9.61
C VAL A 39 -11.50 -13.56 -8.93
N LEU A 40 -11.45 -12.38 -9.59
CA LEU A 40 -12.07 -11.16 -9.07
C LEU A 40 -13.60 -11.20 -9.10
N ALA A 41 -14.17 -11.97 -10.03
CA ALA A 41 -15.62 -12.16 -10.12
C ALA A 41 -16.18 -13.06 -9.00
N ARG A 42 -15.33 -13.83 -8.30
CA ARG A 42 -15.73 -14.76 -7.22
C ARG A 42 -15.61 -14.09 -5.84
N GLN A 43 -16.48 -13.12 -5.58
CA GLN A 43 -16.44 -12.34 -4.34
C GLN A 43 -16.52 -13.20 -3.06
N GLU A 44 -17.32 -14.26 -3.06
CA GLU A 44 -17.45 -15.16 -1.91
C GLU A 44 -16.16 -15.93 -1.60
N ASP A 45 -15.41 -16.33 -2.64
CA ASP A 45 -14.11 -16.98 -2.45
C ASP A 45 -13.09 -15.98 -1.89
N MET A 46 -13.14 -14.72 -2.28
CA MET A 46 -12.26 -13.68 -1.74
C MET A 46 -12.54 -13.40 -0.26
N LYS A 47 -13.82 -13.34 0.12
CA LYS A 47 -14.21 -13.21 1.54
C LYS A 47 -13.70 -14.38 2.38
N LYS A 48 -13.81 -15.62 1.88
CA LYS A 48 -13.27 -16.81 2.57
C LYS A 48 -11.75 -16.73 2.73
N ARG A 49 -11.04 -16.34 1.66
CA ARG A 49 -9.57 -16.16 1.71
C ARG A 49 -9.16 -15.10 2.73
N LEU A 50 -9.86 -13.96 2.76
CA LEU A 50 -9.60 -12.91 3.74
C LEU A 50 -9.84 -13.40 5.17
N ALA A 51 -10.94 -14.13 5.41
CA ALA A 51 -11.21 -14.74 6.71
C ALA A 51 -10.08 -15.70 7.13
N SER A 52 -9.59 -16.55 6.21
CA SER A 52 -8.46 -17.45 6.48
C SER A 52 -7.17 -16.70 6.84
N VAL A 53 -6.87 -15.59 6.15
CA VAL A 53 -5.70 -14.74 6.47
C VAL A 53 -5.83 -14.15 7.87
N LEU A 54 -7.01 -13.69 8.25
CA LEU A 54 -7.25 -13.15 9.60
C LEU A 54 -7.12 -14.23 10.67
N THR A 55 -7.65 -15.43 10.44
CA THR A 55 -7.45 -16.56 11.35
C THR A 55 -5.96 -16.88 11.52
N LEU A 56 -5.17 -16.85 10.44
CA LEU A 56 -3.72 -17.07 10.53
C LEU A 56 -3.02 -15.91 11.27
N SER A 57 -3.44 -14.67 11.04
CA SER A 57 -2.94 -13.49 11.75
C SER A 57 -3.15 -13.63 13.26
N GLU A 58 -4.35 -14.04 13.69
CA GLU A 58 -4.68 -14.24 15.10
C GLU A 58 -3.99 -15.45 15.74
N THR A 59 -3.91 -16.57 15.01
CA THR A 59 -3.40 -17.84 15.57
C THR A 59 -1.88 -17.95 15.57
N LEU A 60 -1.21 -17.32 14.60
CA LEU A 60 0.25 -17.41 14.42
C LEU A 60 0.96 -16.09 14.71
N GLY A 61 0.24 -15.03 15.10
CA GLY A 61 0.82 -13.71 15.35
C GLY A 61 1.37 -13.04 14.08
N LEU A 62 0.79 -13.34 12.91
CA LEU A 62 1.23 -12.74 11.64
C LEU A 62 0.63 -11.34 11.48
N GLY A 63 1.47 -10.37 11.12
CA GLY A 63 1.01 -9.04 10.74
C GLY A 63 0.22 -9.03 9.43
N PHE A 64 -0.90 -8.30 9.39
CA PHE A 64 -1.69 -8.12 8.17
C PHE A 64 -2.29 -6.70 8.07
N ALA A 65 -2.04 -6.04 6.94
CA ALA A 65 -2.69 -4.80 6.53
C ALA A 65 -2.74 -4.70 5.00
N ASP A 66 -3.74 -4.01 4.47
CA ASP A 66 -3.91 -3.65 3.06
C ASP A 66 -3.91 -2.12 2.93
N LEU A 67 -2.84 -1.57 2.36
CA LEU A 67 -2.76 -0.14 2.05
C LEU A 67 -3.36 0.06 0.67
N TYR A 68 -4.49 0.77 0.60
CA TYR A 68 -5.21 0.98 -0.65
C TYR A 68 -5.33 2.46 -0.99
N THR A 69 -5.42 2.77 -2.27
CA THR A 69 -5.57 4.16 -2.71
C THR A 69 -7.01 4.63 -2.70
N GLN A 70 -7.24 5.80 -2.12
CA GLN A 70 -8.49 6.54 -2.16
C GLN A 70 -8.31 7.84 -2.97
N LEU A 71 -9.30 8.21 -3.79
CA LEU A 71 -9.24 9.46 -4.55
C LEU A 71 -9.40 10.68 -3.65
N GLY A 72 -8.61 11.71 -3.92
CA GLY A 72 -8.61 12.98 -3.18
C GLY A 72 -9.06 14.18 -4.00
N LEU A 73 -8.34 15.29 -3.85
CA LEU A 73 -8.73 16.63 -4.33
C LEU A 73 -8.97 16.74 -5.84
N ALA A 74 -8.18 16.08 -6.70
CA ALA A 74 -8.33 16.19 -8.16
C ALA A 74 -9.74 15.82 -8.67
N VAL A 75 -10.41 14.86 -8.01
CA VAL A 75 -11.78 14.46 -8.36
C VAL A 75 -12.81 15.47 -7.87
N GLN A 76 -12.57 16.12 -6.73
CA GLN A 76 -13.46 17.14 -6.17
C GLN A 76 -13.46 18.40 -7.03
N GLN A 77 -12.29 18.77 -7.57
CA GLN A 77 -12.13 19.93 -8.45
C GLN A 77 -12.67 19.72 -9.87
N GLN A 78 -12.80 18.47 -10.33
CA GLN A 78 -13.31 18.16 -11.67
C GLN A 78 -14.82 18.38 -11.86
N GLY A 79 -15.57 18.70 -10.80
CA GLY A 79 -16.84 19.44 -10.87
C GLY A 79 -17.84 19.04 -11.97
N SER A 80 -17.92 17.76 -12.36
CA SER A 80 -18.75 17.33 -13.49
C SER A 80 -19.86 16.40 -13.03
N SER A 81 -21.10 16.87 -13.20
CA SER A 81 -22.36 16.14 -13.01
C SER A 81 -22.51 14.87 -13.89
N ALA A 82 -21.48 14.49 -14.65
CA ALA A 82 -21.48 13.35 -15.58
C ALA A 82 -20.94 12.03 -14.97
N THR A 83 -20.37 12.01 -13.77
CA THR A 83 -19.99 10.77 -13.03
C THR A 83 -21.17 10.20 -12.21
N LYS A 84 -22.36 10.21 -12.81
CA LYS A 84 -23.65 9.80 -12.22
C LYS A 84 -23.88 8.28 -12.14
N TRP A 85 -22.86 7.44 -12.30
CA TRP A 85 -22.97 6.03 -11.93
C TRP A 85 -22.60 5.78 -10.45
N SER A 86 -21.97 6.75 -9.76
CA SER A 86 -21.69 6.62 -8.31
C SER A 86 -21.83 7.92 -7.50
N SER A 87 -22.06 9.07 -8.13
CA SER A 87 -22.16 10.39 -7.47
C SER A 87 -23.55 10.71 -6.89
N GLY A 88 -24.19 9.74 -6.23
CA GLY A 88 -25.49 9.92 -5.55
C GLY A 88 -25.40 10.19 -4.05
N VAL A 89 -24.20 10.04 -3.45
CA VAL A 89 -24.00 10.20 -2.01
C VAL A 89 -22.73 11.01 -1.81
N LEU A 90 -22.86 12.27 -1.40
CA LEU A 90 -21.78 12.98 -0.71
C LEU A 90 -21.32 12.06 0.44
N GLY A 91 -20.12 11.47 0.34
CA GLY A 91 -19.54 10.64 1.40
C GLY A 91 -19.18 9.19 1.04
N GLN A 92 -19.26 8.75 -0.22
CA GLN A 92 -18.65 7.47 -0.61
C GLN A 92 -17.19 7.68 -1.01
N GLU A 93 -16.27 7.14 -0.20
CA GLU A 93 -14.84 7.02 -0.49
C GLU A 93 -14.68 6.35 -1.87
N ARG A 94 -14.06 7.03 -2.85
CA ARG A 94 -13.82 6.44 -4.17
C ARG A 94 -12.52 5.65 -4.14
N THR A 95 -12.63 4.33 -4.24
CA THR A 95 -11.52 3.38 -4.06
C THR A 95 -11.47 2.37 -5.20
N PHE A 96 -10.27 1.87 -5.51
CA PHE A 96 -10.11 0.81 -6.52
C PHE A 96 -10.57 -0.55 -6.01
N CYS A 97 -10.25 -0.88 -4.76
CA CYS A 97 -10.65 -2.13 -4.12
C CYS A 97 -11.98 -1.99 -3.37
N ILE A 98 -12.62 -3.13 -3.11
CA ILE A 98 -13.80 -3.21 -2.24
C ILE A 98 -13.31 -3.24 -0.80
N VAL A 99 -13.53 -2.14 -0.08
CA VAL A 99 -13.21 -2.06 1.36
C VAL A 99 -14.27 -2.82 2.16
N PRO A 100 -13.89 -3.74 3.07
CA PRO A 100 -14.84 -4.42 3.94
C PRO A 100 -15.66 -3.42 4.78
N LYS A 101 -16.92 -3.78 5.07
CA LYS A 101 -17.82 -2.98 5.92
C LYS A 101 -17.90 -3.45 7.37
N THR A 102 -17.20 -4.53 7.70
CA THR A 102 -17.13 -5.13 9.04
C THR A 102 -15.87 -4.66 9.77
N ASP A 103 -15.63 -5.16 10.98
CA ASP A 103 -14.43 -4.86 11.78
C ASP A 103 -13.12 -5.19 11.06
N ILE A 104 -13.16 -6.02 10.00
CA ILE A 104 -12.03 -6.29 9.12
C ILE A 104 -11.48 -5.01 8.48
N LYS A 105 -12.32 -3.97 8.32
CA LYS A 105 -11.90 -2.64 7.80
C LYS A 105 -10.70 -2.07 8.56
N LYS A 106 -10.49 -2.43 9.83
CA LYS A 106 -9.31 -1.98 10.62
C LYS A 106 -7.96 -2.36 9.99
N HIS A 107 -7.92 -3.42 9.18
CA HIS A 107 -6.72 -3.84 8.46
C HIS A 107 -6.55 -3.11 7.12
N PHE A 108 -7.53 -2.32 6.68
CA PHE A 108 -7.53 -1.63 5.39
C PHE A 108 -7.23 -0.15 5.64
N ILE A 109 -6.04 0.30 5.24
CA ILE A 109 -5.53 1.64 5.52
C ILE A 109 -5.67 2.50 4.25
N PRO A 110 -6.50 3.56 4.27
CA PRO A 110 -6.66 4.44 3.13
C PRO A 110 -5.43 5.32 2.94
N ILE A 111 -4.96 5.37 1.70
CA ILE A 111 -3.89 6.25 1.26
C ILE A 111 -4.46 7.20 0.20
N VAL A 112 -4.62 8.47 0.55
CA VAL A 112 -5.27 9.45 -0.32
C VAL A 112 -4.32 9.84 -1.46
N ASN A 113 -4.78 9.75 -2.70
CA ASN A 113 -4.09 10.30 -3.86
C ASN A 113 -4.85 11.52 -4.40
N ASP A 114 -4.34 12.71 -4.07
CA ASP A 114 -4.92 13.99 -4.48
C ASP A 114 -4.73 14.34 -5.95
N LYS A 115 -3.87 13.61 -6.66
CA LYS A 115 -3.55 13.84 -8.07
C LYS A 115 -4.34 12.94 -9.02
N ALA A 116 -4.73 11.75 -8.57
CA ALA A 116 -5.45 10.79 -9.40
C ALA A 116 -6.89 11.22 -9.67
N THR A 117 -7.34 11.09 -10.92
CA THR A 117 -8.69 11.46 -11.37
C THR A 117 -9.63 10.26 -11.51
N ALA A 118 -9.10 9.04 -11.46
CA ALA A 118 -9.86 7.80 -11.47
C ALA A 118 -9.20 6.73 -10.61
N GLU A 119 -10.01 5.78 -10.12
CA GLU A 119 -9.63 4.72 -9.19
C GLU A 119 -8.54 3.81 -9.79
N THR A 120 -8.66 3.48 -11.08
CA THR A 120 -7.67 2.67 -11.80
C THR A 120 -6.30 3.34 -11.83
N TRP A 121 -6.25 4.63 -12.14
CA TRP A 121 -5.01 5.41 -12.16
C TRP A 121 -4.40 5.55 -10.76
N ALA A 122 -5.23 5.75 -9.74
CA ALA A 122 -4.78 5.80 -8.35
C ALA A 122 -4.09 4.49 -7.95
N HIS A 123 -4.69 3.34 -8.27
CA HIS A 123 -4.14 2.03 -7.95
C HIS A 123 -2.86 1.72 -8.75
N THR A 124 -2.89 1.84 -10.08
CA THR A 124 -1.73 1.47 -10.91
C THR A 124 -0.55 2.44 -10.72
N GLY A 125 -0.82 3.68 -10.32
CA GLY A 125 0.20 4.70 -10.03
C GLY A 125 0.61 4.79 -8.56
N MET A 126 0.10 3.92 -7.68
CA MET A 126 0.27 4.10 -6.22
C MET A 126 1.73 4.05 -5.76
N PHE A 127 2.58 3.34 -6.49
CA PHE A 127 4.02 3.19 -6.21
C PHE A 127 4.91 4.12 -7.06
N ASP A 128 4.33 5.07 -7.80
CA ASP A 128 5.08 6.08 -8.55
C ASP A 128 5.03 7.43 -7.80
N PRO A 129 6.15 7.91 -7.21
CA PRO A 129 6.18 9.18 -6.49
C PRO A 129 5.83 10.39 -7.37
N LYS A 130 5.96 10.29 -8.70
CA LYS A 130 5.54 11.37 -9.62
C LYS A 130 4.03 11.44 -9.76
N GLN A 131 3.32 10.33 -9.55
CA GLN A 131 1.87 10.21 -9.75
C GLN A 131 1.09 10.15 -8.43
N HIS A 132 1.78 10.00 -7.31
CA HIS A 132 1.18 9.87 -5.99
C HIS A 132 1.88 10.80 -4.98
N PRO A 133 1.27 11.97 -4.67
CA PRO A 133 1.87 12.95 -3.75
C PRO A 133 2.18 12.38 -2.35
N ASN A 134 1.36 11.45 -1.86
CA ASN A 134 1.51 10.82 -0.55
C ASN A 134 2.32 9.51 -0.59
N TYR A 135 3.10 9.29 -1.65
CA TYR A 135 3.94 8.09 -1.81
C TYR A 135 4.88 7.84 -0.62
N TYR A 136 5.58 8.87 -0.15
CA TYR A 136 6.55 8.70 0.94
C TYR A 136 5.87 8.47 2.27
N SER A 137 4.74 9.14 2.55
CA SER A 137 3.93 8.86 3.74
C SER A 137 3.38 7.43 3.73
N MET A 138 2.94 6.93 2.56
CA MET A 138 2.55 5.52 2.41
C MET A 138 3.70 4.56 2.70
N ALA A 139 4.91 4.89 2.23
CA ALA A 139 6.10 4.10 2.50
C ALA A 139 6.47 4.10 3.99
N GLU A 140 6.39 5.25 4.66
CA GLU A 140 6.58 5.36 6.12
C GLU A 140 5.57 4.52 6.89
N THR A 141 4.28 4.60 6.55
CA THR A 141 3.24 3.74 7.16
C THR A 141 3.55 2.25 6.96
N ALA A 142 4.01 1.85 5.77
CA ALA A 142 4.40 0.46 5.52
C ALA A 142 5.60 0.03 6.38
N VAL A 143 6.58 0.91 6.58
CA VAL A 143 7.72 0.67 7.47
C VAL A 143 7.24 0.51 8.91
N GLU A 144 6.41 1.43 9.42
CA GLU A 144 5.88 1.37 10.78
C GLU A 144 5.12 0.08 11.06
N LEU A 145 4.30 -0.38 10.11
CA LEU A 145 3.58 -1.65 10.23
C LEU A 145 4.55 -2.83 10.38
N VAL A 146 5.57 -2.91 9.53
CA VAL A 146 6.56 -3.99 9.58
C VAL A 146 7.37 -3.93 10.87
N VAL A 147 7.79 -2.74 11.29
CA VAL A 147 8.49 -2.55 12.57
C VAL A 147 7.61 -3.05 13.71
N ASN A 148 6.36 -2.58 13.82
CA ASN A 148 5.45 -2.98 14.89
C ASN A 148 5.20 -4.50 14.93
N TRP A 149 5.08 -5.14 13.76
CA TRP A 149 4.87 -6.60 13.66
C TRP A 149 6.10 -7.42 14.02
N THR A 150 7.31 -6.86 13.88
CA THR A 150 8.55 -7.59 14.10
C THR A 150 9.16 -7.32 15.47
N THR A 151 9.16 -6.07 15.93
CA THR A 151 9.77 -5.70 17.22
C THR A 151 8.99 -6.22 18.42
N SER A 152 7.69 -6.47 18.28
CA SER A 152 6.83 -7.00 19.35
C SER A 152 6.95 -8.52 19.54
N THR A 153 7.93 -9.16 18.91
CA THR A 153 8.05 -10.63 18.91
C THR A 153 9.25 -11.09 19.73
N SER A 154 9.10 -12.20 20.45
CA SER A 154 10.15 -12.74 21.32
C SER A 154 11.43 -13.06 20.55
N TRP A 155 11.32 -13.50 19.28
CA TRP A 155 12.49 -13.79 18.46
C TRP A 155 13.33 -12.56 18.17
N TYR A 156 12.70 -11.38 18.03
CA TYR A 156 13.43 -10.14 17.76
C TYR A 156 14.15 -9.65 19.01
N GLU A 157 13.52 -9.75 20.18
CA GLU A 157 14.13 -9.43 21.48
C GLU A 157 15.34 -10.34 21.76
N GLU A 158 15.17 -11.66 21.59
CA GLU A 158 16.24 -12.65 21.75
C GLU A 158 17.41 -12.41 20.77
N ALA A 159 17.12 -12.07 19.51
CA ALA A 159 18.15 -11.85 18.50
C ALA A 159 18.92 -10.54 18.69
N THR A 160 18.28 -9.52 19.26
CA THR A 160 18.89 -8.19 19.46
C THR A 160 19.50 -8.01 20.85
N GLY A 161 19.22 -8.91 21.80
CA GLY A 161 19.65 -8.77 23.19
C GLY A 161 19.05 -7.54 23.88
N TYR A 162 17.93 -7.04 23.36
CA TYR A 162 17.25 -5.86 23.86
C TYR A 162 16.46 -6.24 25.12
N ASP A 163 16.86 -5.70 26.27
CA ASP A 163 16.12 -5.76 27.53
C ASP A 163 15.27 -4.48 27.64
N PRO A 164 14.00 -4.48 27.21
CA PRO A 164 13.16 -3.29 27.31
C PRO A 164 13.04 -2.87 28.78
N PRO A 165 13.14 -1.56 29.10
CA PRO A 165 12.86 -1.11 30.46
C PRO A 165 11.46 -1.57 30.87
N PRO A 166 11.26 -2.00 32.13
CA PRO A 166 9.97 -2.50 32.59
C PRO A 166 8.90 -1.45 32.29
N ARG A 167 7.89 -1.86 31.52
CA ARG A 167 6.70 -1.05 31.28
C ARG A 167 6.12 -0.72 32.65
N PRO A 168 5.90 0.57 33.00
CA PRO A 168 5.24 0.89 34.26
C PRO A 168 3.89 0.15 34.26
N GLU A 169 3.74 -0.77 35.21
CA GLU A 169 2.47 -1.46 35.41
C GLU A 169 1.41 -0.39 35.65
N ALA A 170 0.22 -0.62 35.09
CA ALA A 170 -0.87 0.33 35.12
C ALA A 170 -1.16 0.70 36.59
N ALA A 171 -0.69 1.88 36.99
CA ALA A 171 -0.88 2.40 38.32
C ALA A 171 -2.38 2.49 38.59
N ASP A 172 -2.81 1.65 39.51
CA ASP A 172 -4.05 1.74 40.23
C ASP A 172 -4.17 3.15 40.83
N ASP A 173 -5.31 3.77 40.54
CA ASP A 173 -5.74 5.09 40.96
C ASP A 173 -5.75 5.19 42.50
N GLU A 174 -4.69 5.74 43.09
CA GLU A 174 -4.77 6.41 44.40
C GLU A 174 -4.13 7.80 44.36
N SER A 175 -4.93 8.76 44.80
CA SER A 175 -4.65 10.19 44.89
C SER A 175 -3.72 10.54 46.08
N LEU A 176 -2.99 11.66 45.91
CA LEU A 176 -2.30 12.51 46.93
C LEU A 176 -0.90 12.01 47.34
N THR A 177 0.17 12.81 47.47
CA THR A 177 0.34 14.25 47.70
C THR A 177 1.57 14.78 46.95
N ALA A 178 1.54 16.05 46.57
CA ALA A 178 2.73 16.78 46.13
C ALA A 178 3.65 17.01 47.35
N ASP A 179 4.87 16.49 47.33
CA ASP A 179 5.98 16.99 48.14
C ASP A 179 7.31 16.73 47.39
N GLU A 180 7.93 17.86 47.03
CA GLU A 180 9.36 18.19 46.96
C GLU A 180 10.36 17.03 46.74
N ASP A 181 10.85 16.87 45.51
CA ASP A 181 12.28 16.63 45.17
C ASP A 181 12.45 16.53 43.64
N LEU A 182 12.39 17.68 42.95
CA LEU A 182 12.90 17.83 41.59
C LEU A 182 14.40 18.14 41.69
N GLU A 183 15.24 17.11 41.64
CA GLU A 183 16.66 17.30 41.38
C GLU A 183 16.81 17.98 40.00
N MET A 184 17.34 19.20 40.04
CA MET A 184 17.62 20.05 38.91
C MET A 184 18.64 19.36 38.00
N ILE A 185 18.20 18.84 36.86
CA ILE A 185 19.11 18.49 35.77
C ILE A 185 19.70 19.79 35.24
N GLU A 186 20.96 20.04 35.61
CA GLU A 186 21.74 21.18 35.15
C GLU A 186 21.87 21.09 33.62
N LYS A 187 21.25 22.03 32.91
CA LYS A 187 21.39 22.16 31.46
C LYS A 187 22.85 22.53 31.17
N PRO A 188 23.54 21.86 30.24
CA PRO A 188 24.86 22.31 29.84
C PRO A 188 24.73 23.69 29.18
N ASP A 189 25.56 24.64 29.63
CA ASP A 189 25.75 25.93 28.96
C ASP A 189 26.36 25.65 27.59
N VAL A 190 25.54 25.79 26.55
CA VAL A 190 26.01 25.76 25.16
C VAL A 190 26.05 27.21 24.70
N ASP A 191 27.26 27.74 24.54
CA ASP A 191 27.49 29.09 24.04
C ASP A 191 26.85 29.25 22.66
N GLN A 192 25.96 30.25 22.55
CA GLN A 192 25.12 30.47 21.38
C GLN A 192 25.93 30.93 20.15
N ASP A 193 27.16 31.37 20.36
CA ASP A 193 28.06 31.89 19.32
C ASP A 193 28.58 30.77 18.39
N ASP A 194 28.62 29.52 18.84
CA ASP A 194 29.09 28.37 18.05
C ASP A 194 28.11 27.99 16.91
N TYR A 195 26.83 28.35 17.03
CA TYR A 195 25.82 28.07 16.00
C TYR A 195 25.81 29.10 14.87
N GLU A 196 26.18 30.35 15.14
CA GLU A 196 26.23 31.40 14.12
C GLU A 196 27.45 31.22 13.20
N ASP A 197 28.61 30.83 13.75
CA ASP A 197 29.83 30.56 12.96
C ASP A 197 29.68 29.34 12.03
N LEU A 198 28.96 28.30 12.48
CA LEU A 198 28.65 27.14 11.64
C LEU A 198 27.68 27.51 10.50
N ALA A 199 26.71 28.37 10.77
CA ALA A 199 25.74 28.83 9.77
C ALA A 199 26.40 29.74 8.72
N GLU A 200 27.30 30.66 9.12
CA GLU A 200 28.05 31.51 8.18
C GLU A 200 29.04 30.72 7.32
N SER A 201 29.72 29.74 7.91
CA SER A 201 30.64 28.81 7.21
C SER A 201 29.94 28.02 6.10
N LEU A 202 28.72 27.55 6.36
CA LEU A 202 27.91 26.82 5.39
C LEU A 202 27.35 27.71 4.27
N MET A 203 27.11 29.00 4.54
CA MET A 203 26.64 29.94 3.52
C MET A 203 27.74 30.45 2.58
N ARG A 204 29.01 30.48 3.01
CA ARG A 204 30.15 30.89 2.15
C ARG A 204 30.66 29.81 1.19
N ARG A 205 30.26 28.54 1.36
CA ARG A 205 30.77 27.40 0.55
C ARG A 205 29.78 26.95 -0.54
N ARG A 206 29.18 27.88 -1.27
CA ARG A 206 28.54 27.55 -2.56
C ARG A 206 29.30 28.24 -3.70
N PRO A 207 29.84 27.51 -4.68
CA PRO A 207 30.32 28.10 -5.93
C PRO A 207 29.15 28.62 -6.78
#